data_AF-A0A2A2IRJ1-F1
#
_entry.id   AF-A0A2A2IRJ1-F1
#
_cell.length_a   1.000
_cell.length_b   1.000
_cell.length_c   1.000
_cell.angle_alpha   90.00
_cell.angle_beta   90.00
_cell.angle_gamma   90.00
#
_symmetry.space_group_name_H-M   'P 1'
#
loop_
_entity.id
_entity.type
_entity.pdbx_description
1 polymer ?
#
loop_
_entity_poly.entity_id
_entity_poly.type
_entity_poly.pdbx_seq_one_letter_code
_entity_poly.pdbx_strand_id
1 'polypeptide(L)'
;MEPIINPWIFYVINVICNLHFITGLLGTLSFGAIIVLVIYWVFTSDDKWNESAKENKRLAAKWAKRLGVFFIVDTAIGIFIPSKETMITMLVSNYVTPDNIQIVQGNIVDFTKQLVSAVAEGINQTGGK
;
A
#
# COMPACT_ATOMS: atom_id res chain seq x y z
N MET A 1 -8.38 28.04 5.69
CA MET A 1 -8.74 27.27 4.48
C MET A 1 -8.61 25.81 4.83
N GLU A 2 -9.61 25.02 4.53
CA GLU A 2 -9.51 23.57 4.72
C GLU A 2 -8.66 22.97 3.59
N PRO A 3 -7.80 21.98 3.87
CA PRO A 3 -7.03 21.31 2.84
C PRO A 3 -7.93 20.65 1.80
N ILE A 4 -7.56 20.74 0.51
CA ILE A 4 -8.26 20.04 -0.59
C ILE A 4 -8.29 18.53 -0.35
N ILE A 5 -7.21 17.98 0.19
CA ILE A 5 -7.08 16.58 0.59
C ILE A 5 -7.00 16.51 2.10
N ASN A 6 -7.89 15.74 2.72
CA ASN A 6 -7.85 15.51 4.17
C ASN A 6 -6.51 14.88 4.60
N PRO A 7 -5.74 15.52 5.50
CA PRO A 7 -4.44 15.02 5.97
C PRO A 7 -4.48 13.61 6.58
N TRP A 8 -5.60 13.22 7.18
CA TRP A 8 -5.79 11.89 7.76
C TRP A 8 -5.67 10.76 6.73
N ILE A 9 -5.92 11.02 5.45
CA ILE A 9 -5.77 10.03 4.38
C ILE A 9 -4.32 9.57 4.26
N PHE A 10 -3.36 10.48 4.39
CA PHE A 10 -1.93 10.12 4.36
C PHE A 10 -1.54 9.22 5.54
N TYR A 11 -2.14 9.45 6.71
CA TYR A 11 -1.96 8.57 7.86
C TYR A 11 -2.50 7.17 7.58
N VAL A 12 -3.73 7.06 7.07
CA VAL A 12 -4.34 5.77 6.72
C VAL A 12 -3.53 5.01 5.67
N ILE A 13 -3.07 5.70 4.61
CA ILE A 13 -2.18 5.13 3.60
C ILE A 13 -0.91 4.57 4.26
N ASN A 14 -0.30 5.32 5.19
CA ASN A 14 0.90 4.86 5.86
C ASN A 14 0.65 3.64 6.77
N VAL A 15 -0.48 3.60 7.47
CA VAL A 15 -0.89 2.45 8.29
C VAL A 15 -1.10 1.22 7.42
N ILE A 16 -1.77 1.35 6.27
CA ILE A 16 -1.99 0.25 5.32
C ILE A 16 -0.67 -0.24 4.74
N CYS A 17 0.25 0.66 4.38
CA CYS A 17 1.59 0.29 3.93
C CYS A 17 2.38 -0.49 4.98
N ASN A 18 2.33 -0.03 6.23
CA ASN A 18 2.99 -0.74 7.34
C ASN A 18 2.34 -2.12 7.56
N LEU A 19 1.02 -2.22 7.39
CA LEU A 19 0.33 -3.50 7.45
C LEU A 19 0.80 -4.45 6.35
N HIS A 20 0.97 -3.97 5.11
CA HIS A 20 1.52 -4.78 4.01
C HIS A 20 2.93 -5.32 4.33
N PHE A 21 3.78 -4.48 4.93
CA PHE A 21 5.10 -4.90 5.38
C PHE A 21 5.03 -5.97 6.47
N ILE A 22 4.11 -5.80 7.45
CA ILE A 22 3.88 -6.80 8.50
C ILE A 22 3.35 -8.11 7.93
N THR A 23 2.40 -8.07 6.99
CA THR A 23 1.90 -9.29 6.32
C THR A 23 3.04 -9.98 5.56
N GLY A 24 3.88 -9.24 4.84
CA GLY A 24 5.06 -9.83 4.18
C GLY A 24 6.03 -10.52 5.16
N LEU A 25 6.28 -9.91 6.32
CA LEU A 25 7.09 -10.50 7.39
C LEU A 25 6.44 -11.76 7.99
N LEU A 26 5.13 -11.75 8.23
CA LEU A 26 4.41 -12.91 8.74
C LEU A 26 4.37 -14.06 7.71
N GLY A 27 4.18 -13.73 6.44
CA GLY A 27 4.23 -14.67 5.32
C GLY A 27 5.60 -15.34 5.22
N THR A 28 6.69 -14.57 5.25
CA THR A 28 8.05 -15.13 5.21
C THR A 28 8.38 -16.00 6.42
N LEU A 29 7.97 -15.57 7.63
CA LEU A 29 8.18 -16.36 8.85
C LEU A 29 7.39 -17.68 8.83
N SER A 30 6.12 -17.63 8.41
CA SER A 30 5.27 -18.82 8.32
C SER A 30 5.77 -19.79 7.25
N PHE A 31 6.24 -19.30 6.10
CA PHE A 31 6.86 -20.12 5.07
C PHE A 31 8.14 -20.80 5.57
N GLY A 32 9.01 -20.07 6.27
CA GLY A 32 10.21 -20.64 6.90
C GLY A 32 9.87 -21.74 7.91
N ALA A 33 8.86 -21.53 8.75
CA ALA A 33 8.39 -22.52 9.71
C ALA A 33 7.85 -23.79 9.04
N ILE A 34 7.13 -23.66 7.91
CA ILE A 34 6.66 -24.81 7.13
C ILE A 34 7.86 -25.62 6.61
N ILE A 35 8.89 -24.96 6.05
CA ILE A 35 10.10 -25.64 5.56
C ILE A 35 10.77 -26.43 6.68
N VAL A 36 10.97 -25.82 7.86
CA VAL A 36 11.58 -26.50 9.02
C VAL A 36 10.78 -27.73 9.43
N LEU A 37 9.45 -27.62 9.50
CA LEU A 37 8.58 -28.75 9.85
C LEU A 37 8.61 -29.88 8.81
N VAL A 38 8.70 -29.54 7.52
CA VAL A 38 8.82 -30.52 6.44
C VAL A 38 10.18 -31.23 6.50
N ILE A 39 11.27 -30.48 6.70
CA ILE A 39 12.61 -31.04 6.91
C ILE A 39 12.59 -31.98 8.11
N TYR A 40 12.07 -31.53 9.25
CA TYR A 40 11.93 -32.38 10.44
C TYR A 40 11.16 -33.68 10.15
N TRP A 41 10.06 -33.59 9.40
CA TRP A 41 9.26 -34.75 9.02
C TRP A 41 10.01 -35.74 8.11
N VAL A 42 10.83 -35.25 7.17
CA VAL A 42 11.63 -36.08 6.26
C VAL A 42 12.81 -36.74 6.99
N PHE A 43 13.51 -36.01 7.85
CA PHE A 43 14.73 -36.49 8.52
C PHE A 43 14.48 -37.32 9.78
N THR A 44 13.27 -37.28 10.34
CA THR A 44 12.91 -38.18 11.44
C THR A 44 12.71 -39.60 10.90
N SER A 45 13.50 -40.57 11.38
CA SER A 45 13.38 -41.97 10.99
C SER A 45 11.98 -42.54 11.32
N ASP A 46 11.42 -43.34 10.40
CA ASP A 46 10.21 -44.14 10.65
C ASP A 46 10.57 -45.39 11.47
N ASP A 47 11.07 -45.18 12.67
CA ASP A 47 11.21 -46.29 13.62
C ASP A 47 9.83 -46.70 14.10
N LYS A 48 9.34 -47.83 13.57
CA LYS A 48 8.04 -48.43 13.93
C LYS A 48 7.93 -48.77 15.42
N TRP A 49 9.07 -48.86 16.11
CA TRP A 49 9.19 -49.17 17.53
C TRP A 49 9.24 -47.93 18.43
N ASN A 50 9.32 -46.73 17.85
CA ASN A 50 9.37 -45.47 18.59
C ASN A 50 8.04 -44.71 18.42
N GLU A 51 7.11 -44.97 19.35
CA GLU A 51 5.77 -44.37 19.35
C GLU A 51 5.83 -42.83 19.47
N SER A 52 6.81 -42.30 20.21
CA SER A 52 7.07 -40.86 20.35
C SER A 52 7.48 -40.21 19.03
N ALA A 53 8.35 -40.85 18.24
CA ALA A 53 8.75 -40.34 16.93
C ALA A 53 7.56 -40.25 15.95
N LYS A 54 6.66 -41.25 15.99
CA LYS A 54 5.44 -41.29 15.18
C LYS A 54 4.44 -40.19 15.58
N GLU A 55 4.27 -39.96 16.88
CA GLU A 55 3.44 -38.87 17.39
C GLU A 55 3.98 -37.49 16.97
N ASN A 56 5.29 -37.27 17.14
CA ASN A 56 5.94 -36.01 16.76
C ASN A 56 5.83 -35.72 15.26
N LYS A 57 5.98 -36.74 14.40
CA LYS A 57 5.73 -36.60 12.95
C LYS A 57 4.30 -36.19 12.64
N ARG A 58 3.31 -36.80 13.31
CA ARG A 58 1.89 -36.47 13.11
C ARG A 58 1.59 -35.03 13.56
N LEU A 59 2.17 -34.61 14.68
CA LEU A 59 2.08 -33.24 15.17
C LEU A 59 2.71 -32.25 14.18
N ALA A 60 3.93 -32.52 13.70
CA ALA A 60 4.61 -31.68 12.71
C ALA A 60 3.78 -31.52 11.43
N ALA A 61 3.22 -32.61 10.90
CA ALA A 61 2.33 -32.57 9.72
C ALA A 61 1.04 -31.77 9.98
N LYS A 62 0.46 -31.87 11.18
CA LYS A 62 -0.74 -31.10 11.57
C LYS A 62 -0.44 -29.60 11.65
N TRP A 63 0.70 -29.23 12.23
CA TRP A 63 1.15 -27.85 12.31
C TRP A 63 1.51 -27.27 10.95
N ALA A 64 2.22 -28.03 10.10
CA ALA A 64 2.55 -27.62 8.73
C ALA A 64 1.29 -27.34 7.90
N LYS A 65 0.25 -28.17 8.01
CA LYS A 65 -1.05 -27.92 7.35
C LYS A 65 -1.71 -26.64 7.85
N ARG A 66 -1.74 -26.42 9.17
CA ARG A 66 -2.35 -25.21 9.76
C ARG A 66 -1.60 -23.95 9.34
N LEU A 67 -0.27 -23.98 9.36
CA LEU A 67 0.58 -22.89 8.90
C LEU A 67 0.44 -22.66 7.39
N GLY A 68 0.27 -23.72 6.59
CA GLY A 68 0.01 -23.59 5.16
C GLY A 68 -1.29 -22.85 4.86
N VAL A 69 -2.37 -23.16 5.57
CA VAL A 69 -3.64 -22.40 5.45
C VAL A 69 -3.44 -20.94 5.86
N PHE A 70 -2.74 -20.69 6.97
CA PHE A 70 -2.44 -19.33 7.41
C PHE A 70 -1.63 -18.55 6.36
N PHE A 71 -0.58 -19.15 5.80
CA PHE A 71 0.27 -18.56 4.76
C PHE A 71 -0.53 -18.18 3.51
N ILE A 72 -1.44 -19.05 3.06
CA ILE A 72 -2.30 -18.76 1.90
C ILE A 72 -3.19 -17.55 2.17
N VAL A 73 -3.82 -17.48 3.35
CA VAL A 73 -4.69 -16.36 3.73
C VAL A 73 -3.92 -15.06 3.86
N ASP A 74 -2.77 -15.07 4.53
CA ASP A 74 -1.90 -13.92 4.69
C ASP A 74 -1.38 -13.39 3.34
N THR A 75 -0.92 -14.30 2.48
CA THR A 75 -0.45 -13.94 1.13
C THR A 75 -1.59 -13.36 0.29
N ALA A 76 -2.80 -13.93 0.38
CA ALA A 76 -3.96 -13.40 -0.32
C ALA A 76 -4.25 -11.95 0.12
N ILE A 77 -4.26 -11.69 1.43
CA ILE A 77 -4.43 -10.32 1.97
C ILE A 77 -3.32 -9.39 1.46
N GLY A 78 -2.06 -9.85 1.48
CA GLY A 78 -0.91 -9.08 1.02
C GLY A 78 -1.01 -8.65 -0.45
N ILE A 79 -1.48 -9.53 -1.34
CA ILE A 79 -1.63 -9.25 -2.78
C ILE A 79 -2.65 -8.13 -3.05
N PHE A 80 -3.71 -8.02 -2.24
CA PHE A 80 -4.73 -6.99 -2.42
C PHE A 80 -4.30 -5.61 -1.91
N ILE A 81 -3.22 -5.51 -1.15
CA ILE A 81 -2.76 -4.22 -0.62
C ILE A 81 -1.77 -3.58 -1.61
N PRO A 82 -2.15 -2.47 -2.29
CA PRO A 82 -1.26 -1.78 -3.22
C PRO A 82 -0.11 -1.06 -2.50
N SER A 83 0.93 -0.70 -3.26
CA SER A 83 2.06 0.07 -2.72
C SER A 83 1.67 1.50 -2.35
N LYS A 84 2.50 2.16 -1.53
CA LYS A 84 2.32 3.57 -1.15
C LYS A 84 2.20 4.48 -2.37
N GLU A 85 3.08 4.29 -3.33
CA GLU A 85 3.11 5.07 -4.57
C GLU A 85 1.81 4.86 -5.34
N THR A 86 1.37 3.62 -5.52
CA THR A 86 0.10 3.31 -6.18
C THR A 86 -1.09 3.98 -5.48
N MET A 87 -1.16 3.93 -4.14
CA MET A 87 -2.23 4.60 -3.39
C MET A 87 -2.20 6.12 -3.55
N ILE A 88 -1.03 6.74 -3.50
CA ILE A 88 -0.88 8.19 -3.69
C ILE A 88 -1.24 8.59 -5.12
N THR A 89 -0.79 7.83 -6.12
CA THR A 89 -1.13 8.07 -7.53
C THR A 89 -2.62 7.93 -7.78
N MET A 90 -3.28 6.91 -7.22
CA MET A 90 -4.74 6.76 -7.29
C MET A 90 -5.46 7.94 -6.64
N LEU A 91 -4.99 8.37 -5.47
CA LEU A 91 -5.54 9.54 -4.77
C LEU A 91 -5.45 10.78 -5.65
N VAL A 92 -4.25 11.10 -6.16
CA VAL A 92 -4.01 12.29 -6.99
C VAL A 92 -4.82 12.22 -8.29
N SER A 93 -4.90 11.04 -8.92
CA SER A 93 -5.67 10.84 -10.14
C SER A 93 -7.16 11.16 -9.98
N ASN A 94 -7.73 11.01 -8.77
CA ASN A 94 -9.12 11.39 -8.51
C ASN A 94 -9.33 12.92 -8.48
N TYR A 95 -8.28 13.69 -8.18
CA TYR A 95 -8.35 15.16 -8.16
C TYR A 95 -7.89 15.79 -9.47
N VAL A 96 -6.99 15.12 -10.21
CA VAL A 96 -6.42 15.58 -11.47
C VAL A 96 -7.23 15.01 -12.63
N THR A 97 -8.52 15.35 -12.70
CA THR A 97 -9.41 15.00 -13.82
C THR A 97 -9.33 16.04 -14.94
N PRO A 98 -9.68 15.69 -16.20
CA PRO A 98 -9.70 16.66 -17.30
C PRO A 98 -10.54 17.90 -17.01
N ASP A 99 -11.69 17.73 -16.36
CA ASP A 99 -12.59 18.83 -15.98
C ASP A 99 -11.92 19.77 -14.96
N ASN A 100 -11.26 19.21 -13.95
CA ASN A 100 -10.54 20.01 -12.94
C ASN A 100 -9.34 20.74 -13.57
N ILE A 101 -8.61 20.09 -14.49
CA ILE A 101 -7.51 20.72 -15.22
C ILE A 101 -8.03 21.87 -16.09
N GLN A 102 -9.14 21.69 -16.80
CA GLN A 102 -9.73 22.74 -17.64
C GLN A 102 -10.17 23.96 -16.82
N ILE A 103 -10.78 23.74 -15.64
CA ILE A 103 -11.14 24.80 -14.71
C ILE A 103 -9.90 25.55 -14.22
N VAL A 104 -8.83 24.84 -13.85
CA VAL A 104 -7.56 25.45 -13.44
C VAL A 104 -6.92 26.25 -14.56
N GLN A 105 -6.92 25.73 -15.80
CA GLN A 105 -6.41 26.46 -16.96
C GLN A 105 -7.19 27.75 -17.23
N GLY A 106 -8.52 27.70 -17.15
CA GLY A 106 -9.38 28.89 -17.28
C GLY A 106 -9.06 29.95 -16.23
N ASN A 107 -8.95 29.55 -14.97
CA ASN A 107 -8.61 30.45 -13.87
C ASN A 107 -7.23 31.10 -14.05
N ILE A 108 -6.22 30.35 -14.54
CA ILE A 108 -4.89 30.90 -14.82
C ILE A 108 -4.93 31.92 -15.97
N VAL A 109 -5.66 31.62 -17.03
CA VAL A 109 -5.83 32.54 -18.17
C VAL A 109 -6.52 33.82 -17.73
N ASP A 110 -7.58 33.72 -16.94
CA ASP A 110 -8.32 34.89 -16.47
C ASP A 110 -7.53 35.72 -15.45
N PHE A 111 -6.78 35.07 -14.56
CA PHE A 111 -5.84 35.77 -13.68
C PHE A 111 -4.75 36.51 -14.48
N THR A 112 -4.23 35.89 -15.55
CA THR A 112 -3.24 36.52 -16.44
C THR A 112 -3.85 37.73 -17.16
N LYS A 113 -5.08 37.63 -17.66
CA LYS A 113 -5.79 38.77 -18.26
C LYS A 113 -5.97 39.91 -17.26
N GLN A 114 -6.38 39.61 -16.03
CA GLN A 114 -6.55 40.63 -14.97
C GLN A 114 -5.24 41.32 -14.63
N LEU A 115 -4.12 40.59 -14.58
CA LEU A 115 -2.80 41.18 -14.39
C LEU A 115 -2.41 42.10 -15.55
N VAL A 116 -2.61 41.65 -16.80
CA VAL A 116 -2.28 42.45 -17.99
C VAL A 116 -3.13 43.72 -18.05
N SER A 117 -4.43 43.64 -17.77
CA SER A 117 -5.31 44.80 -17.75
C SER A 117 -4.92 45.78 -16.64
N ALA A 118 -4.65 45.28 -15.42
CA ALA A 118 -4.22 46.12 -14.31
C ALA A 118 -2.89 46.84 -14.60
N VAL A 119 -1.94 46.16 -15.24
CA VAL A 119 -0.67 46.77 -15.69
C VAL A 119 -0.91 47.82 -16.77
N ALA A 120 -1.74 47.53 -17.77
CA ALA A 120 -2.06 48.47 -18.84
C ALA A 120 -2.78 49.74 -18.30
N GLU A 121 -3.71 49.57 -17.37
CA GLU A 121 -4.38 50.69 -16.68
C GLU A 121 -3.39 51.51 -15.86
N GLY A 122 -2.47 50.88 -15.13
CA GLY A 122 -1.42 51.57 -14.37
C GLY A 122 -0.47 52.37 -15.26
N ILE A 123 -0.11 51.85 -16.45
CA ILE A 123 0.70 52.57 -17.44
C ILE A 123 -0.06 53.77 -18.00
N ASN A 124 -1.35 53.62 -18.34
CA ASN A 124 -2.16 54.72 -18.87
C ASN A 124 -2.39 55.84 -17.83
N GLN A 125 -2.44 55.51 -16.54
CA GLN A 125 -2.53 56.51 -15.46
C GLN A 125 -1.19 57.23 -15.19
N THR A 126 -0.05 56.64 -15.55
CA THR A 126 1.29 57.22 -15.32
C THR A 126 1.88 57.94 -16.54
N GLY A 127 1.51 57.55 -17.76
CA GLY A 127 1.93 58.20 -19.02
C GLY A 127 1.10 59.41 -19.44
N GLY A 128 0.05 59.76 -18.70
CA GLY A 128 -0.81 60.93 -18.95
C GLY A 128 -0.37 62.22 -18.26
N LYS A 129 0.89 62.33 -17.84
CA LYS A 129 1.51 63.57 -17.35
C LYS A 129 2.65 64.01 -18.25
#